data_AF-A0AAP9ZXZ5-F1
#
_entry.id   AF-A0AAP9ZXZ5-F1
#
_cell.length_a   1.000
_cell.length_b   1.000
_cell.length_c   1.000
_cell.angle_alpha   90.00
_cell.angle_beta   90.00
_cell.angle_gamma   90.00
#
_symmetry.space_group_name_H-M   'P 1'
#
loop_
_entity.id
_entity.type
_entity.pdbx_description
1 polymer ?
#
loop_
_entity_poly.entity_id
_entity_poly.type
_entity_poly.pdbx_seq_one_letter_code
_entity_poly.pdbx_strand_id
1 'polypeptide(L)'
;MIERHIVAALTTALVLFAGCSSSASAKYDAAEKAVKSALVDAQDIDFFDLYENTLDLHGISSTPNYTRTFICGYVTYKNRAGQLVRARFIYVTRSDDPSLADYGPLSLEKPELNYGIRDEDNGGRYATAFEFSGWNRICANARHPKTFSGVAPKSDG
;
A
#
# COMPACT_ATOMS: atom_id res chain seq x y z
N MET A 1 -17.76 54.55 1.81
CA MET A 1 -16.69 53.73 1.19
C MET A 1 -16.24 52.63 2.17
N ILE A 2 -17.17 51.80 2.66
CA ILE A 2 -16.91 50.77 3.71
C ILE A 2 -17.51 49.40 3.32
N GLU A 3 -18.42 49.32 2.35
CA GLU A 3 -19.10 48.05 2.00
C GLU A 3 -18.30 47.14 1.05
N ARG A 4 -17.33 47.67 0.29
CA ARG A 4 -16.57 46.89 -0.69
C ARG A 4 -15.42 46.06 -0.10
N HIS A 5 -15.09 46.23 1.18
CA HIS A 5 -13.97 45.51 1.82
C HIS A 5 -14.40 44.28 2.60
N ILE A 6 -15.68 44.12 2.91
CA ILE A 6 -16.20 42.97 3.67
C ILE A 6 -16.42 41.76 2.74
N VAL A 7 -16.83 42.00 1.49
CA VAL A 7 -17.14 40.92 0.53
C VAL A 7 -15.87 40.23 0.00
N ALA A 8 -14.76 40.96 -0.13
CA ALA A 8 -13.48 40.39 -0.58
C ALA A 8 -12.77 39.55 0.51
N ALA A 9 -13.06 39.81 1.79
CA ALA A 9 -12.53 39.04 2.91
C ALA A 9 -13.26 37.69 3.10
N LEU A 10 -14.56 37.63 2.79
CA LEU A 10 -15.32 36.38 2.90
C LEU A 10 -14.97 35.36 1.80
N THR A 11 -14.63 35.82 0.58
CA THR A 11 -14.25 34.92 -0.52
C THR A 11 -12.83 34.39 -0.40
N THR A 12 -11.91 35.14 0.22
CA THR A 12 -10.54 34.66 0.49
C THR A 12 -10.47 33.68 1.66
N ALA A 13 -11.36 33.80 2.65
CA ALA A 13 -11.46 32.83 3.74
C ALA A 13 -11.97 31.46 3.26
N LEU A 14 -12.93 31.41 2.32
CA LEU A 14 -13.50 30.14 1.85
C LEU A 14 -12.51 29.27 1.06
N VAL A 15 -11.55 29.88 0.35
CA VAL A 15 -10.52 29.16 -0.43
C VAL A 15 -9.44 28.56 0.48
N LEU A 16 -9.20 29.15 1.66
CA LEU A 16 -8.22 28.65 2.62
C LEU A 16 -8.76 27.49 3.48
N PHE A 17 -10.07 27.37 3.67
CA PHE A 17 -10.67 26.24 4.41
C PHE A 17 -10.85 24.95 3.58
N ALA A 18 -10.72 25.01 2.24
CA ALA A 18 -10.66 23.81 1.41
C ALA A 18 -9.27 23.12 1.43
N GLY A 19 -8.26 23.77 2.03
CA GLY A 19 -6.85 23.36 1.97
C GLY A 19 -6.35 22.44 3.10
N CYS A 20 -7.20 21.95 4.00
CA CYS A 20 -6.79 21.10 5.12
C CYS A 20 -7.60 19.82 5.26
N SER A 21 -7.94 19.21 4.13
CA SER A 21 -8.24 17.78 4.09
C SER A 21 -7.26 17.18 3.09
N SER A 22 -6.22 16.51 3.59
CA SER A 22 -5.57 15.44 2.82
C SER A 22 -6.68 14.44 2.55
N SER A 23 -7.40 14.63 1.44
CA SER A 23 -8.54 13.80 1.07
C SER A 23 -8.01 12.38 0.87
N ALA A 24 -8.78 11.36 1.25
CA ALA A 24 -8.41 9.97 1.00
C ALA A 24 -7.96 9.73 -0.46
N SER A 25 -8.57 10.46 -1.41
CA SER A 25 -8.16 10.53 -2.82
C SER A 25 -6.68 10.86 -3.02
N ALA A 26 -6.12 11.85 -2.31
CA ALA A 26 -4.72 12.22 -2.47
C ALA A 26 -3.76 11.10 -2.03
N LYS A 27 -4.16 10.27 -1.05
CA LYS A 27 -3.35 9.14 -0.58
C LYS A 27 -3.39 7.98 -1.56
N TYR A 28 -4.57 7.64 -2.09
CA TYR A 28 -4.70 6.62 -3.14
C TYR A 28 -3.94 7.02 -4.41
N ASP A 29 -4.01 8.29 -4.83
CA ASP A 29 -3.22 8.80 -5.95
C ASP A 29 -1.71 8.62 -5.75
N ALA A 30 -1.22 8.83 -4.51
CA ALA A 30 0.19 8.64 -4.18
C ALA A 30 0.61 7.16 -4.26
N ALA A 31 -0.24 6.26 -3.76
CA ALA A 31 -0.03 4.82 -3.85
C ALA A 31 0.00 4.35 -5.31
N GLU A 32 -0.96 4.77 -6.13
CA GLU A 32 -1.00 4.44 -7.55
C GLU A 32 0.22 4.95 -8.30
N LYS A 33 0.65 6.20 -8.04
CA LYS A 33 1.87 6.76 -8.63
C LYS A 33 3.09 5.92 -8.26
N ALA A 34 3.23 5.52 -7.01
CA ALA A 34 4.32 4.66 -6.57
C ALA A 34 4.31 3.31 -7.30
N VAL A 35 3.14 2.67 -7.43
CA VAL A 35 2.99 1.39 -8.16
C VAL A 35 3.35 1.54 -9.64
N LYS A 36 2.82 2.57 -10.30
CA LYS A 36 3.14 2.88 -11.71
C LYS A 36 4.66 3.11 -11.89
N SER A 37 5.30 3.79 -10.94
CA SER A 37 6.77 3.98 -10.95
C SER A 37 7.58 2.70 -10.71
N ALA A 38 7.07 1.73 -9.95
CA ALA A 38 7.73 0.44 -9.76
C ALA A 38 7.52 -0.54 -10.95
N LEU A 39 6.51 -0.26 -11.78
CA LEU A 39 6.10 -1.03 -12.95
C LEU A 39 6.40 -0.27 -14.26
N VAL A 40 7.60 0.32 -14.39
CA VAL A 40 7.98 1.21 -15.51
C VAL A 40 7.74 0.60 -16.91
N ASP A 41 7.88 -0.72 -17.04
CA ASP A 41 7.72 -1.44 -18.31
C ASP A 41 6.35 -2.09 -18.51
N ALA A 42 5.43 -1.87 -17.57
CA ALA A 42 4.11 -2.46 -17.61
C ALA A 42 3.15 -1.64 -18.47
N GLN A 43 2.22 -2.33 -19.11
CA GLN A 43 1.14 -1.73 -19.92
C GLN A 43 -0.21 -2.06 -19.28
N ASP A 44 -1.25 -1.30 -19.65
CA ASP A 44 -2.64 -1.55 -19.21
C ASP A 44 -2.75 -1.75 -17.69
N ILE A 45 -2.21 -0.80 -16.91
CA ILE A 45 -2.16 -0.87 -15.45
C ILE A 45 -3.51 -0.44 -14.86
N ASP A 46 -4.20 -1.39 -14.21
CA ASP A 46 -5.49 -1.16 -13.55
C ASP A 46 -5.43 -1.53 -12.06
N PHE A 47 -6.04 -0.70 -11.22
CA PHE A 47 -6.08 -0.87 -9.76
C PHE A 47 -7.46 -1.32 -9.32
N PHE A 48 -7.51 -2.19 -8.32
CA PHE A 48 -8.77 -2.67 -7.75
C PHE A 48 -8.60 -3.10 -6.29
N ASP A 49 -9.72 -3.08 -5.58
CA ASP A 49 -9.80 -3.38 -4.14
C ASP A 49 -8.76 -2.60 -3.32
N LEU A 50 -8.72 -1.27 -3.53
CA LEU A 50 -7.90 -0.36 -2.74
C LEU A 50 -8.55 -0.11 -1.38
N TYR A 51 -7.78 -0.29 -0.30
CA TYR A 51 -8.25 -0.01 1.05
C TYR A 51 -7.13 0.45 1.97
N GLU A 52 -7.52 1.21 2.99
CA GLU A 52 -6.64 1.63 4.07
C GLU A 52 -6.73 0.64 5.24
N ASN A 53 -5.58 0.29 5.82
CA ASN A 53 -5.48 -0.42 7.08
C ASN A 53 -4.53 0.34 8.01
N THR A 54 -5.00 0.65 9.21
CA THR A 54 -4.20 1.32 10.23
C THR A 54 -3.88 0.32 11.32
N LEU A 55 -2.59 -0.02 11.44
CA LEU A 55 -2.13 -0.94 12.46
C LEU A 55 -1.64 -0.16 13.68
N ASP A 56 -2.10 -0.61 14.84
CA ASP A 56 -1.52 -0.22 16.11
C ASP A 56 -0.28 -1.10 16.38
N LEU A 57 0.90 -0.54 16.10
CA LEU A 57 2.16 -1.28 16.18
C LEU A 57 2.86 -0.97 17.50
N HIS A 58 2.38 -1.59 18.58
CA HIS A 58 3.08 -1.59 19.86
C HIS A 58 4.17 -2.68 19.86
N GLY A 59 5.45 -2.28 19.70
CA GLY A 59 6.62 -3.17 19.85
C GLY A 59 7.34 -3.63 18.56
N ILE A 60 8.54 -4.22 18.76
CA ILE A 60 9.63 -4.66 17.85
C ILE A 60 10.15 -3.65 16.81
N SER A 61 9.35 -2.67 16.39
CA SER A 61 9.85 -1.54 15.61
C SER A 61 10.79 -0.69 16.46
N SER A 62 11.83 -0.11 15.85
CA SER A 62 12.66 0.92 16.47
C SER A 62 11.85 2.18 16.87
N THR A 63 10.62 2.31 16.37
CA THR A 63 9.67 3.38 16.69
C THR A 63 8.30 2.80 17.09
N PRO A 64 8.21 2.16 18.27
CA PRO A 64 7.05 1.35 18.68
C PRO A 64 5.79 2.16 19.05
N ASN A 65 5.84 3.49 18.95
CA ASN A 65 4.72 4.38 19.31
C ASN A 65 4.11 5.08 18.10
N TYR A 66 4.54 4.74 16.88
CA TYR A 66 4.02 5.37 15.66
C TYR A 66 2.90 4.51 15.07
N THR A 67 1.70 5.08 15.03
CA THR A 67 0.60 4.56 14.24
C THR A 67 0.94 4.65 12.76
N ARG A 68 0.81 3.53 12.04
CA ARG A 68 1.06 3.49 10.59
C ARG A 68 -0.23 3.19 9.84
N THR A 69 -0.48 3.98 8.80
CA THR A 69 -1.54 3.72 7.84
C THR A 69 -0.94 3.16 6.56
N PHE A 70 -1.49 2.06 6.10
CA PHE A 70 -1.11 1.37 4.88
C PHE A 70 -2.27 1.42 3.89
N ILE A 71 -1.97 1.72 2.64
CA ILE A 71 -2.84 1.45 1.51
C ILE A 71 -2.44 0.09 0.95
N CYS A 72 -3.38 -0.83 0.98
CA CYS A 72 -3.25 -2.16 0.41
C CYS A 72 -4.16 -2.24 -0.82
N GLY A 73 -3.75 -3.04 -1.79
CA GLY A 73 -4.60 -3.29 -2.94
C GLY A 73 -3.99 -4.23 -3.95
N TYR A 74 -4.72 -4.40 -5.04
CA TYR A 74 -4.31 -5.20 -6.16
C TYR A 74 -4.10 -4.34 -7.38
N VAL A 75 -3.20 -4.80 -8.24
CA VAL A 75 -2.94 -4.20 -9.54
C VAL A 75 -2.87 -5.31 -10.59
N THR A 76 -3.48 -5.06 -11.74
CA THR A 76 -3.32 -5.89 -12.95
C THR A 76 -2.57 -5.10 -13.98
N TYR A 77 -1.68 -5.77 -14.71
CA TYR A 77 -0.91 -5.15 -15.78
C TYR A 77 -0.44 -6.18 -16.81
N LYS A 78 -0.08 -5.74 -18.02
CA LYS A 78 0.65 -6.57 -18.98
C LYS A 78 2.15 -6.38 -18.81
N ASN A 79 2.88 -7.48 -18.65
CA ASN A 79 4.35 -7.45 -18.62
C ASN A 79 4.93 -7.22 -20.03
N ARG A 80 6.27 -7.12 -20.16
CA ARG A 80 6.95 -6.94 -21.45
C ARG A 80 6.64 -8.03 -22.49
N ALA A 81 6.26 -9.23 -22.05
CA ALA A 81 5.87 -10.33 -22.93
C ALA A 81 4.38 -10.29 -23.33
N GLY A 82 3.64 -9.25 -22.92
CA GLY A 82 2.21 -9.09 -23.17
C GLY A 82 1.32 -9.98 -22.29
N GLN A 83 1.89 -10.66 -21.30
CA GLN A 83 1.12 -11.53 -20.40
C GLN A 83 0.45 -10.70 -19.32
N LEU A 84 -0.83 -11.00 -19.06
CA LEU A 84 -1.57 -10.39 -17.96
C LEU A 84 -1.05 -10.94 -16.63
N VAL A 85 -0.61 -10.04 -15.76
CA VAL A 85 -0.09 -10.31 -14.42
C VAL A 85 -1.00 -9.63 -13.41
N ARG A 86 -1.28 -10.33 -12.30
CA ARG A 86 -1.92 -9.77 -11.12
C ARG A 86 -0.91 -9.72 -9.99
N ALA A 87 -0.77 -8.55 -9.38
CA ALA A 87 0.11 -8.32 -8.25
C ALA A 87 -0.67 -7.70 -7.07
N ARG A 88 -0.10 -7.83 -5.89
CA ARG A 88 -0.53 -7.15 -4.67
C ARG A 88 0.49 -6.12 -4.29
N PHE A 89 0.05 -5.02 -3.68
CA PHE A 89 0.96 -4.01 -3.18
C PHE A 89 0.57 -3.50 -1.80
N ILE A 90 1.57 -2.99 -1.09
CA ILE A 90 1.47 -2.35 0.21
C ILE A 90 2.20 -1.02 0.12
N TYR A 91 1.48 0.07 0.31
CA TYR A 91 2.03 1.42 0.33
C TYR A 91 1.82 2.03 1.71
N VAL A 92 2.89 2.50 2.34
CA VAL A 92 2.76 3.22 3.61
C VAL A 92 2.46 4.69 3.35
N THR A 93 1.35 5.18 3.89
CA THR A 93 1.03 6.61 3.83
C THR A 93 1.75 7.30 4.99
N ARG A 94 2.76 8.12 4.69
CA ARG A 94 3.53 8.84 5.72
C ARG A 94 2.66 9.82 6.52
N SER A 95 2.95 9.94 7.81
CA SER A 95 2.92 11.26 8.48
C SER A 95 4.29 11.63 9.07
N ASP A 96 5.04 10.72 9.71
CA ASP A 96 6.19 11.15 10.54
C ASP A 96 7.12 10.04 11.07
N ASP A 97 7.00 8.79 10.62
CA ASP A 97 7.75 7.66 11.20
C ASP A 97 9.17 7.48 10.59
N PRO A 98 10.25 7.63 11.40
CA PRO A 98 11.64 7.51 10.92
C PRO A 98 12.13 6.07 10.73
N SER A 99 11.41 5.05 11.21
CA SER A 99 11.81 3.63 11.07
C SER A 99 11.49 3.01 9.70
N LEU A 100 10.73 3.70 8.85
CA LEU A 100 10.30 3.18 7.55
C LEU A 100 11.43 3.03 6.51
N ALA A 101 12.67 3.36 6.87
CA ALA A 101 13.85 3.05 6.06
C ALA A 101 13.97 1.54 5.76
N ASP A 102 13.47 0.66 6.64
CA ASP A 102 13.60 -0.79 6.49
C ASP A 102 12.52 -1.45 5.61
N TYR A 103 11.40 -0.75 5.33
CA TYR A 103 10.26 -1.30 4.57
C TYR A 103 9.92 -0.57 3.27
N GLY A 104 10.55 0.59 3.02
CA GLY A 104 10.55 1.30 1.74
C GLY A 104 9.18 1.84 1.26
N PRO A 105 9.17 2.83 0.37
CA PRO A 105 7.98 3.17 -0.41
C PRO A 105 7.70 2.01 -1.36
N LEU A 106 6.53 1.40 -1.18
CA LEU A 106 5.97 0.32 -1.99
C LEU A 106 6.69 -1.04 -1.90
N SER A 107 6.09 -1.97 -1.16
CA SER A 107 6.31 -3.41 -1.39
C SER A 107 5.31 -3.88 -2.44
N LEU A 108 5.80 -4.47 -3.53
CA LEU A 108 5.00 -5.02 -4.63
C LEU A 108 5.34 -6.50 -4.82
N GLU A 109 4.33 -7.35 -4.85
CA GLU A 109 4.53 -8.76 -5.18
C GLU A 109 4.76 -8.93 -6.68
N LYS A 110 5.87 -9.57 -7.04
CA LYS A 110 6.20 -9.94 -8.43
C LYS A 110 6.08 -11.45 -8.57
N PRO A 111 4.94 -11.98 -9.09
CA PRO A 111 4.66 -13.42 -9.17
C PRO A 111 5.79 -14.25 -9.78
N GLU A 112 6.51 -13.68 -10.74
CA GLU A 112 7.61 -14.31 -11.47
C GLU A 112 8.89 -14.53 -10.64
N LEU A 113 9.01 -13.92 -9.46
CA LEU A 113 10.20 -14.02 -8.58
C LEU A 113 9.92 -14.73 -7.25
N ASN A 114 8.80 -15.46 -7.16
CA ASN A 114 8.31 -15.94 -5.87
C ASN A 114 8.63 -17.42 -5.59
N TYR A 115 9.04 -17.69 -4.35
CA TYR A 115 9.15 -19.02 -3.77
C TYR A 115 8.32 -19.11 -2.49
N GLY A 116 7.96 -20.33 -2.10
CA GLY A 116 7.17 -20.65 -0.93
C GLY A 116 7.99 -20.76 0.34
N ILE A 117 7.57 -20.01 1.35
CA ILE A 117 7.94 -20.16 2.76
C ILE A 117 6.79 -20.88 3.45
N ARG A 118 7.12 -21.90 4.25
CA ARG A 118 6.13 -22.66 5.01
C ARG A 118 5.69 -21.87 6.25
N ASP A 119 4.39 -21.71 6.42
CA ASP A 119 3.78 -21.07 7.58
C ASP A 119 3.20 -22.14 8.53
N GLU A 120 3.98 -22.49 9.55
CA GLU A 120 3.59 -23.53 10.52
C GLU A 120 2.36 -23.13 11.35
N ASP A 121 2.21 -21.83 11.65
CA ASP A 121 1.07 -21.31 12.44
C ASP A 121 -0.25 -21.38 11.67
N ASN A 122 -0.18 -21.51 10.33
CA ASN A 122 -1.34 -21.62 9.45
C ASN A 122 -1.46 -23.00 8.79
N GLY A 123 -1.13 -24.06 9.54
CA GLY A 123 -1.33 -25.45 9.13
C GLY A 123 -0.33 -25.93 8.07
N GLY A 124 0.85 -25.34 8.02
CA GLY A 124 1.93 -25.73 7.10
C GLY A 124 1.70 -25.28 5.65
N ARG A 125 0.85 -24.28 5.42
CA ARG A 125 0.61 -23.75 4.07
C ARG A 125 1.81 -22.97 3.56
N TYR A 126 2.09 -23.06 2.26
CA TYR A 126 3.15 -22.29 1.62
C TYR A 126 2.63 -20.94 1.14
N ALA A 127 3.40 -19.89 1.44
CA ALA A 127 3.12 -18.51 1.08
C ALA A 127 4.38 -17.85 0.50
N THR A 128 4.22 -16.83 -0.34
CA THR A 128 5.37 -16.03 -0.80
C THR A 128 5.98 -15.27 0.39
N ALA A 129 7.24 -14.85 0.30
CA ALA A 129 7.83 -13.97 1.31
C ALA A 129 6.99 -12.69 1.53
N PHE A 130 6.45 -12.14 0.44
CA PHE A 130 5.53 -11.02 0.48
C PHE A 130 4.24 -11.33 1.23
N GLU A 131 3.63 -12.49 0.97
CA GLU A 131 2.45 -12.95 1.72
C GLU A 131 2.75 -13.13 3.21
N PHE A 132 3.86 -13.79 3.52
CA PHE A 132 4.24 -14.18 4.87
C PHE A 132 4.54 -12.97 5.77
N SER A 133 5.47 -12.09 5.37
CA SER A 133 5.91 -10.97 6.21
C SER A 133 5.20 -9.66 5.90
N GLY A 134 4.61 -9.51 4.72
CA GLY A 134 3.94 -8.31 4.25
C GLY A 134 2.42 -8.43 4.34
N TRP A 135 1.79 -9.02 3.32
CA TRP A 135 0.34 -8.97 3.12
C TRP A 135 -0.45 -9.56 4.29
N ASN A 136 -0.12 -10.77 4.74
CA ASN A 136 -0.89 -11.43 5.80
C ASN A 136 -0.70 -10.78 7.17
N ARG A 137 0.34 -9.97 7.33
CA ARG A 137 0.63 -9.22 8.56
C ARG A 137 0.04 -7.80 8.52
N ILE A 138 0.05 -7.16 7.37
CA ILE A 138 -0.27 -5.73 7.21
C ILE A 138 -1.68 -5.51 6.66
N CYS A 139 -2.08 -6.31 5.68
CA CYS A 139 -3.26 -6.05 4.84
C CYS A 139 -4.42 -6.99 5.15
N ALA A 140 -4.23 -8.03 5.97
CA ALA A 140 -5.29 -8.96 6.29
C ALA A 140 -6.37 -8.33 7.21
N ASN A 141 -7.63 -8.42 6.79
CA ASN A 141 -8.80 -8.05 7.59
C ASN A 141 -10.02 -8.93 7.23
N ALA A 142 -11.19 -8.66 7.82
CA ALA A 142 -12.40 -9.46 7.58
C ALA A 142 -12.87 -9.49 6.12
N ARG A 143 -12.61 -8.43 5.33
CA ARG A 143 -12.96 -8.35 3.91
C ARG A 143 -11.86 -8.90 3.00
N HIS A 144 -10.60 -8.81 3.44
CA HIS A 144 -9.42 -9.27 2.71
C HIS A 144 -8.66 -10.27 3.59
N PRO A 145 -9.11 -11.53 3.67
CA PRO A 145 -8.49 -12.52 4.56
C PRO A 145 -7.06 -12.85 4.12
N LYS A 146 -6.31 -13.50 5.02
CA LYS A 146 -4.98 -14.03 4.71
C LYS A 146 -5.01 -14.90 3.46
N THR A 147 -3.93 -14.85 2.70
CA THR A 147 -3.75 -15.54 1.42
C THR A 147 -2.51 -16.42 1.47
N PHE A 148 -2.62 -17.60 0.88
CA PHE A 148 -1.54 -18.57 0.76
C PHE A 148 -1.53 -19.04 -0.69
N SER A 149 -0.60 -18.53 -1.48
CA SER A 149 -0.52 -18.83 -2.91
C SER A 149 -0.17 -20.29 -3.22
N GLY A 150 0.36 -21.05 -2.24
CA GLY A 150 0.76 -22.44 -2.47
C GLY A 150 1.91 -22.59 -3.45
N VAL A 151 2.69 -21.52 -3.65
CA VAL A 151 3.91 -21.55 -4.46
C VAL A 151 4.85 -22.64 -3.96
N ALA A 152 5.59 -23.25 -4.89
CA ALA A 152 6.53 -24.31 -4.57
C ALA A 152 7.55 -23.85 -3.50
N PRO A 153 7.98 -24.74 -2.58
CA PRO A 153 8.98 -24.39 -1.59
C PRO A 153 10.23 -23.79 -2.24
N LYS A 154 10.93 -22.93 -1.52
CA LYS A 154 12.28 -22.54 -1.93
C LYS A 154 13.14 -23.80 -2.08
N SER A 155 13.68 -24.03 -3.28
CA SER A 155 14.67 -25.09 -3.49
C SER A 155 16.02 -24.55 -3.03
N ASP A 156 16.38 -24.80 -1.77
CA ASP A 156 17.75 -24.65 -1.32
C ASP A 156 18.52 -25.88 -1.83
N GLY A 157 19.14 -25.75 -3.01
CA GLY A 157 19.86 -26.83 -3.69
C GLY A 157 21.02 -27.41 -2.89
#